data_AF-A0A7C7QI99-F1
#
_entry.id   AF-A0A7C7QI99-F1
#
_cell.length_a   1.000
_cell.length_b   1.000
_cell.length_c   1.000
_cell.angle_alpha   90.00
_cell.angle_beta   90.00
_cell.angle_gamma   90.00
#
_symmetry.space_group_name_H-M   'P 1'
#
loop_
_entity.id
_entity.type
_entity.pdbx_description
1 polymer ?
#
loop_
_entity_poly.entity_id
_entity_poly.type
_entity_poly.pdbx_seq_one_letter_code
_entity_poly.pdbx_strand_id
1 'polypeptide(L)' 'MTKGQMEAEISKVLVSFEKEYLGRGPVEGKAYIVQDIVLMRVKRVLTAAEIHLRKDEEGIQLVKQLV' A
#
# COMPACT_ATOMS: atom_id res chain seq x y z
N MET A 1 -21.06 -2.48 15.24
CA MET A 1 -19.98 -2.37 14.25
C MET A 1 -20.46 -3.03 12.97
N THR A 2 -20.57 -2.29 11.88
CA THR A 2 -20.97 -2.86 10.58
C THR A 2 -19.76 -3.48 9.88
N LYS A 3 -20.01 -4.35 8.89
CA LYS A 3 -18.95 -4.91 8.02
C LYS A 3 -18.04 -3.81 7.46
N GLY A 4 -18.64 -2.72 6.95
CA GLY A 4 -17.87 -1.60 6.40
C GLY A 4 -17.03 -0.85 7.44
N GLN A 5 -17.47 -0.81 8.70
CA GLN A 5 -16.67 -0.24 9.79
C GLN A 5 -15.46 -1.10 10.12
N MET A 6 -15.62 -2.44 10.16
CA MET A 6 -14.49 -3.37 10.35
C MET A 6 -13.49 -3.28 9.19
N GLU A 7 -13.97 -3.27 7.95
CA GLU A 7 -13.12 -3.11 6.76
C GLU A 7 -12.33 -1.79 6.79
N ALA A 8 -12.96 -0.69 7.20
CA ALA A 8 -12.30 0.60 7.34
C ALA A 8 -11.22 0.59 8.44
N GLU A 9 -11.50 -0.06 9.57
CA GLU A 9 -10.56 -0.17 10.68
C GLU A 9 -9.34 -1.02 10.31
N ILE A 10 -9.55 -2.20 9.72
CA ILE A 10 -8.47 -3.07 9.21
C ILE A 10 -7.60 -2.30 8.22
N SER A 11 -8.22 -1.61 7.26
CA SER A 11 -7.49 -0.84 6.27
C SER A 11 -6.65 0.27 6.90
N LYS A 12 -7.19 0.96 7.90
CA LYS A 12 -6.47 2.05 8.59
C LYS A 12 -5.27 1.52 9.35
N VAL A 13 -5.45 0.46 10.13
CA VAL A 13 -4.38 -0.16 10.93
C VAL A 13 -3.25 -0.65 10.01
N LEU A 14 -3.58 -1.33 8.90
CA LEU A 14 -2.56 -1.83 7.98
C LEU A 14 -1.79 -0.72 7.26
N VAL A 15 -2.48 0.33 6.79
CA VAL A 15 -1.80 1.46 6.15
C VAL A 15 -0.90 2.21 7.12
N SER A 16 -1.34 2.40 8.38
CA SER A 16 -0.50 2.99 9.42
C SER A 16 0.71 2.11 9.74
N PHE A 17 0.49 0.80 9.90
CA PHE A 17 1.56 -0.15 10.16
C PHE A 17 2.63 -0.14 9.06
N GLU A 18 2.25 -0.20 7.78
CA GLU A 18 3.24 -0.13 6.69
C GLU A 18 4.00 1.19 6.68
N LYS A 19 3.33 2.33 6.92
CA LYS A 19 4.01 3.63 7.01
C LYS A 19 4.98 3.72 8.18
N GLU A 20 4.58 3.26 9.37
CA GLU A 20 5.40 3.33 10.58
C GLU A 20 6.55 2.33 10.56
N TYR A 21 6.31 1.12 10.03
CA TYR A 21 7.29 0.03 10.06
C TYR A 21 8.27 0.07 8.88
N LEU A 22 7.81 0.39 7.67
CA LEU A 22 8.65 0.42 6.46
C LEU A 22 9.19 1.83 6.16
N GLY A 23 8.72 2.87 6.85
CA GLY A 23 9.05 4.27 6.58
C GLY A 23 8.55 4.78 5.22
N ARG A 24 7.83 3.93 4.49
CA ARG A 24 7.25 4.14 3.15
C ARG A 24 6.00 3.28 3.05
N GLY A 25 4.94 3.77 2.43
CA GLY A 25 3.71 3.00 2.39
C GLY A 25 2.69 3.53 1.39
N PRO A 26 1.74 2.68 0.99
CA PRO A 26 0.69 3.00 0.05
C PRO A 26 -0.15 4.18 0.52
N VAL A 27 -0.41 5.09 -0.41
CA VAL A 27 -1.27 6.25 -0.16
C VAL A 27 -2.74 5.82 0.01
N GLU A 28 -3.11 4.67 -0.56
CA GLU A 28 -4.48 4.16 -0.57
C GLU A 28 -4.50 2.66 -0.28
N GLY A 29 -5.16 2.27 0.81
CA GLY A 29 -5.50 0.89 1.14
C GLY A 29 -7.01 0.73 1.25
N LYS A 30 -7.54 -0.46 0.90
CA LYS A 30 -8.94 -0.83 1.14
C LYS A 30 -9.06 -2.30 1.46
N ALA A 31 -9.67 -2.61 2.59
CA ALA A 31 -10.00 -3.97 2.99
C ALA A 31 -11.39 -4.38 2.51
N TYR A 32 -11.56 -5.66 2.25
CA TYR A 32 -12.83 -6.32 1.98
C TYR A 32 -12.89 -7.60 2.78
N ILE A 33 -13.96 -7.81 3.54
CA ILE A 33 -14.22 -9.06 4.24
C ILE A 33 -15.14 -9.89 3.35
N VAL A 34 -14.65 -11.04 2.90
CA VAL A 34 -15.38 -11.98 2.05
C VAL A 34 -15.42 -13.30 2.79
N GLN A 35 -16.56 -13.59 3.44
CA GLN A 35 -16.71 -14.74 4.34
C GLN A 35 -15.65 -14.71 5.45
N ASP A 36 -14.72 -15.65 5.45
CA ASP A 36 -13.60 -15.82 6.38
C ASP A 36 -12.28 -15.22 5.85
N ILE A 37 -12.29 -14.61 4.67
CA ILE A 37 -11.11 -14.01 4.03
C ILE A 37 -11.13 -12.50 4.19
N VAL A 38 -9.97 -11.92 4.50
CA VAL A 38 -9.71 -10.49 4.38
C VAL A 38 -8.88 -10.24 3.12
N LEU A 39 -9.48 -9.59 2.13
CA LEU A 39 -8.79 -9.15 0.91
C LEU A 39 -8.37 -7.69 1.07
N MET A 40 -7.07 -7.43 0.97
CA MET A 40 -6.52 -6.07 0.99
C MET A 40 -6.13 -5.63 -0.41
N ARG A 41 -6.69 -4.50 -0.85
CA ARG A 41 -6.24 -3.79 -2.05
C ARG A 41 -5.38 -2.63 -1.64
N VAL A 42 -4.17 -2.61 -2.18
CA VAL A 42 -3.18 -1.58 -1.91
C VAL A 42 -2.86 -0.85 -3.22
N LYS A 43 -2.77 0.48 -3.18
CA LYS A 43 -2.45 1.32 -4.33
C LYS A 43 -1.42 2.39 -3.97
N ARG A 44 -0.74 2.88 -5.01
CA ARG A 44 0.23 3.98 -4.92
C ARG A 44 1.34 3.65 -3.91
N VAL A 45 1.90 2.46 -4.08
CA VAL A 45 3.00 1.92 -3.27
C VAL A 45 4.33 2.62 -3.56
N LEU A 46 4.48 3.17 -4.76
CA LEU A 46 5.68 3.93 -5.14
C LEU A 46 5.69 5.30 -4.46
N THR A 47 6.81 5.61 -3.84
CA THR A 47 7.15 6.93 -3.29
C THR A 47 7.32 7.97 -4.39
N ALA A 48 7.31 9.25 -4.02
CA ALA A 48 7.55 10.33 -4.97
C ALA A 48 8.92 10.22 -5.68
N ALA A 49 9.95 9.73 -4.97
CA ALA A 49 11.28 9.51 -5.52
C ALA A 49 11.28 8.38 -6.57
N GLU A 50 10.65 7.24 -6.27
CA GLU A 50 10.55 6.12 -7.22
C GLU A 50 9.70 6.50 -8.45
N ILE A 51 8.63 7.28 -8.26
CA ILE A 51 7.84 7.83 -9.37
C ILE A 51 8.68 8.76 -10.24
N HIS A 52 9.60 9.52 -9.65
CA HIS A 52 10.51 10.39 -10.40
C HIS A 52 11.58 9.60 -11.15
N LEU A 53 12.10 8.52 -10.54
CA LEU A 53 13.15 7.68 -11.12
C LEU A 53 12.63 6.86 -12.30
N ARG A 54 11.39 6.37 -12.29
CA ARG A 54 10.83 5.51 -13.37
C ARG A 54 10.58 6.20 -14.73
N LYS A 55 11.22 7.35 -15.01
CA LYS A 55 11.03 8.12 -16.25
C LYS A 55 11.75 7.50 -17.45
N ASP A 56 12.80 6.73 -17.21
CA ASP A 56 13.59 6.02 -18.21
C ASP A 56 13.86 4.57 -17.79
N GLU A 57 14.42 3.76 -18.71
CA GLU A 57 14.69 2.34 -18.45
C GLU A 57 15.67 2.13 -17.29
N GLU A 58 16.70 2.97 -17.18
CA GLU A 58 17.72 2.85 -16.13
C GLU A 58 17.13 3.09 -14.74
N GLY A 59 16.32 4.14 -14.60
CA GLY A 59 15.61 4.43 -13.36
C GLY A 59 14.52 3.40 -13.03
N ILE A 60 13.89 2.77 -14.03
CA ILE A 60 13.02 1.60 -13.79
C ILE A 60 13.82 0.42 -13.22
N GLN A 61 15.02 0.13 -13.75
CA GLN A 61 15.87 -0.93 -13.19
C GLN A 61 16.31 -0.61 -11.76
N LEU A 62 16.64 0.65 -11.48
CA LEU A 62 17.01 1.10 -10.14
C LEU A 62 15.86 0.91 -9.15
N VAL A 63 14.64 1.27 -9.52
CA VAL A 63 13.44 1.05 -8.68
C VAL A 63 13.22 -0.44 -8.40
N LYS A 64 13.43 -1.32 -9.40
CA LYS A 64 13.33 -2.78 -9.21
C LYS A 64 14.40 -3.38 -8.30
N GLN A 65 15.53 -2.71 -8.11
CA GLN A 65 16.58 -3.15 -7.18
C GLN A 65 16.32 -2.71 -5.73
N LEU A 66 15.53 -1.66 -5.54
CA LEU A 66 15.24 -1.04 -4.24
C LEU A 66 13.96 -1.56 -3.56
N VAL A 67 13.06 -2.15 -4.36
CA VAL A 67 11.75 -2.70 -3.96
C VAL A 67 11.77 -4.21 -4.16
#